data_AF-A0A7Y4UE55-F1
#
_entry.id   AF-A0A7Y4UE55-F1
#
_cell.length_a   1.000
_cell.length_b   1.000
_cell.length_c   1.000
_cell.angle_alpha   90.00
_cell.angle_beta   90.00
_cell.angle_gamma   90.00
#
_symmetry.space_group_name_H-M   'P 1'
#
loop_
_entity.id
_entity.type
_entity.pdbx_description
1 polymer ?
#
loop_
_entity_poly.entity_id
_entity_poly.type
_entity_poly.pdbx_seq_one_letter_code
_entity_poly.pdbx_strand_id
1 'polypeptide(L)'
;MYPTRKFRKRNKFASKIILVFRFQNRLQTSLFEYSICRNDFAFKLRIFIMSLVTVPYQFIREHVLLTWHDALWGYERQLIGWLDIVNLAEDQLCAGSDNPLEIELSGLGKSETQLIGETLRKLANIEPSEKGIDSGKIWLFLQLAWLFKNRTDVIDALGEVETIYADFDYPLEIEGFVRYMPVTDDYDPSQHSREENERRLFSKWQQYLNEGNCEIGKRSTQRK
;
A
#
# COMPACT_ATOMS: atom_id res chain seq x y z
N MET A 1 -69.28 -23.73 -11.40
CA MET A 1 -68.63 -23.49 -10.09
C MET A 1 -67.37 -24.34 -10.05
N TYR A 2 -66.23 -23.77 -10.45
CA TYR A 2 -64.95 -24.45 -10.63
C TYR A 2 -63.88 -23.74 -9.78
N PRO A 3 -63.12 -24.43 -8.91
CA PRO A 3 -62.07 -23.77 -8.16
C PRO A 3 -60.76 -23.73 -8.97
N THR A 4 -60.29 -22.52 -9.18
CA THR A 4 -58.99 -22.14 -9.74
C THR A 4 -57.82 -22.72 -8.94
N ARG A 5 -57.00 -23.59 -9.53
CA ARG A 5 -55.71 -24.02 -8.98
C ARG A 5 -54.65 -22.94 -9.24
N LYS A 6 -54.28 -22.22 -8.18
CA LYS A 6 -53.14 -21.29 -8.14
C LYS A 6 -51.82 -22.04 -8.30
N PHE A 7 -51.09 -21.75 -9.37
CA PHE A 7 -49.65 -22.01 -9.46
C PHE A 7 -48.93 -21.20 -8.37
N ARG A 8 -48.34 -21.91 -7.41
CA ARG A 8 -47.54 -21.32 -6.32
C ARG A 8 -46.29 -22.16 -6.15
N LYS A 9 -45.17 -21.71 -6.73
CA LYS A 9 -43.79 -21.92 -6.27
C LYS A 9 -42.81 -21.35 -7.31
N ARG A 10 -42.44 -20.08 -7.15
CA ARG A 10 -41.12 -19.52 -7.48
C ARG A 10 -40.93 -18.26 -6.63
N ASN A 11 -39.71 -18.05 -6.17
CA ASN A 11 -39.19 -16.88 -5.42
C ASN A 11 -39.51 -16.77 -3.91
N LYS A 12 -38.86 -17.63 -3.11
CA LYS A 12 -38.61 -17.35 -1.66
C LYS A 12 -37.26 -16.68 -1.38
N PHE A 13 -36.44 -16.37 -2.39
CA PHE A 13 -35.17 -15.64 -2.21
C PHE A 13 -35.28 -14.11 -2.43
N ALA A 14 -36.27 -13.64 -3.19
CA ALA A 14 -36.41 -12.20 -3.50
C ALA A 14 -37.13 -11.37 -2.39
N SER A 15 -37.88 -12.00 -1.48
CA SER A 15 -38.60 -11.26 -0.42
C SER A 15 -37.83 -11.08 0.89
N LYS A 16 -36.68 -11.75 1.09
CA LYS A 16 -35.81 -11.48 2.26
C LYS A 16 -34.84 -10.31 2.02
N ILE A 17 -34.47 -10.02 0.77
CA ILE A 17 -33.55 -8.92 0.42
C ILE A 17 -34.27 -7.56 0.42
N ILE A 18 -35.57 -7.52 0.09
CA ILE A 18 -36.37 -6.28 0.07
C ILE A 18 -36.80 -5.83 1.49
N LEU A 19 -36.85 -6.74 2.47
CA LEU A 19 -37.21 -6.38 3.85
C LEU A 19 -36.02 -5.82 4.66
N VAL A 20 -34.78 -6.21 4.33
CA VAL A 20 -33.56 -5.65 4.97
C VAL A 20 -33.31 -4.22 4.47
N PHE A 21 -33.51 -3.96 3.17
CA PHE A 21 -33.34 -2.63 2.59
C PHE A 21 -34.42 -1.60 2.97
N ARG A 22 -35.59 -2.05 3.44
CA ARG A 22 -36.66 -1.15 3.96
C ARG A 22 -36.61 -0.89 5.46
N PHE A 23 -35.74 -1.58 6.21
CA PHE A 23 -35.52 -1.31 7.63
C PHE A 23 -34.32 -0.38 7.88
N GLN A 24 -33.39 -0.25 6.91
CA GLN A 24 -32.25 0.67 7.00
C GLN A 24 -32.57 2.14 6.62
N ASN A 25 -33.74 2.43 6.05
CA ASN A 25 -34.11 3.77 5.59
C ASN A 25 -35.26 4.42 6.39
N ARG A 26 -35.55 3.96 7.61
CA ARG A 26 -36.65 4.49 8.44
C ARG A 26 -36.30 4.77 9.90
N LEU A 27 -35.04 5.14 10.16
CA LEU A 27 -34.61 5.80 11.39
C LEU A 27 -33.66 6.97 11.07
N GLN A 28 -34.00 7.75 10.04
CA GLN A 28 -33.28 8.95 9.61
C GLN A 28 -33.89 10.24 10.21
N THR A 29 -34.53 10.15 11.37
CA THR A 29 -35.12 11.28 12.10
C THR A 29 -34.98 11.11 13.63
N SER A 30 -33.77 10.75 14.08
CA SER A 30 -33.26 11.15 15.40
C SER A 30 -31.81 11.65 15.28
N LEU A 31 -31.52 12.24 14.12
CA LEU A 31 -30.28 12.92 13.77
C LEU A 31 -30.20 14.23 14.55
N PHE A 32 -29.40 14.27 15.61
CA PHE A 32 -28.46 15.38 15.82
C PHE A 32 -27.42 15.10 16.90
N GLU A 33 -27.67 14.20 17.86
CA GLU A 33 -26.73 14.01 18.98
C GLU A 33 -25.84 12.74 18.87
N TYR A 34 -26.17 11.79 17.99
CA TYR A 34 -25.35 10.58 17.76
C TYR A 34 -24.27 10.71 16.68
N SER A 35 -24.10 11.90 16.09
CA SER A 35 -23.19 12.16 14.94
C SER A 35 -21.72 12.31 15.34
N ILE A 36 -21.42 12.62 16.61
CA ILE A 36 -20.05 13.00 17.02
C ILE A 36 -19.18 11.77 17.31
N CYS A 37 -19.71 10.69 17.91
CA CYS A 37 -18.89 9.51 18.26
C CYS A 37 -18.65 8.52 17.10
N ARG A 38 -19.55 8.42 16.11
CA ARG A 38 -19.36 7.49 14.96
C ARG A 38 -18.39 8.03 13.91
N ASN A 39 -18.32 9.34 13.76
CA ASN A 39 -17.35 9.96 12.87
C ASN A 39 -15.94 9.77 13.42
N ASP A 40 -15.70 9.84 14.72
CA ASP A 40 -14.35 9.62 15.26
C ASP A 40 -13.87 8.16 15.07
N PHE A 41 -14.74 7.15 15.21
CA PHE A 41 -14.33 5.75 14.97
C PHE A 41 -14.21 5.43 13.48
N ALA A 42 -15.13 5.87 12.61
CA ALA A 42 -15.02 5.63 11.17
C ALA A 42 -13.90 6.47 10.54
N PHE A 43 -13.62 7.67 11.07
CA PHE A 43 -12.51 8.52 10.67
C PHE A 43 -11.19 8.01 11.23
N LYS A 44 -11.12 7.53 12.48
CA LYS A 44 -9.95 6.81 13.01
C LYS A 44 -9.73 5.49 12.30
N LEU A 45 -10.77 4.73 11.98
CA LEU A 45 -10.65 3.47 11.22
C LEU A 45 -10.25 3.74 9.77
N ARG A 46 -10.74 4.83 9.16
CA ARG A 46 -10.31 5.27 7.83
C ARG A 46 -8.91 5.88 7.84
N ILE A 47 -8.51 6.59 8.88
CA ILE A 47 -7.14 7.08 9.09
C ILE A 47 -6.20 5.92 9.39
N PHE A 48 -6.62 4.91 10.16
CA PHE A 48 -5.83 3.74 10.51
C PHE A 48 -5.68 2.78 9.32
N ILE A 49 -6.72 2.63 8.49
CA ILE A 49 -6.64 1.91 7.21
C ILE A 49 -5.82 2.70 6.19
N MET A 50 -5.91 4.04 6.14
CA MET A 50 -5.06 4.86 5.26
C MET A 50 -3.61 5.00 5.76
N SER A 51 -3.34 4.85 7.07
CA SER A 51 -1.98 4.98 7.63
C SER A 51 -1.12 3.73 7.47
N LEU A 52 -1.70 2.61 7.01
CA LEU A 52 -0.93 1.42 6.66
C LEU A 52 -0.50 1.41 5.18
N VAL A 53 -1.10 2.26 4.34
CA VAL A 53 -0.83 2.28 2.89
C VAL A 53 0.35 3.19 2.52
N THR A 54 0.61 4.25 3.28
CA THR A 54 1.70 5.20 3.01
C THR A 54 2.88 4.96 3.92
N VAL A 55 4.03 4.59 3.36
CA VAL A 55 5.29 4.46 4.10
C VAL A 55 5.77 5.84 4.55
N PRO A 56 6.04 6.07 5.85
CA PRO A 56 6.55 7.37 6.30
C PRO A 56 7.90 7.71 5.67
N TYR A 57 8.10 8.97 5.26
CA TYR A 57 9.35 9.40 4.64
C TYR A 57 10.60 9.09 5.48
N GLN A 58 10.52 9.23 6.81
CA GLN A 58 11.61 8.86 7.71
C GLN A 58 12.03 7.39 7.54
N PHE A 59 11.07 6.49 7.38
CA PHE A 59 11.36 5.09 7.13
C PHE A 59 12.00 4.89 5.75
N ILE A 60 11.47 5.57 4.72
CA ILE A 60 12.02 5.50 3.36
C ILE A 60 13.50 5.89 3.34
N ARG A 61 13.85 7.07 3.86
CA ARG A 61 15.23 7.60 3.84
C ARG A 61 16.23 6.78 4.66
N GLU A 62 15.76 6.03 5.67
CA GLU A 62 16.59 5.13 6.47
C GLU A 62 16.91 3.81 5.74
N HIS A 63 16.07 3.39 4.81
CA HIS A 63 16.19 2.09 4.13
C HIS A 63 16.70 2.22 2.69
N VAL A 64 16.39 3.32 2.01
CA VAL A 64 16.67 3.50 0.59
C VAL A 64 17.09 4.93 0.29
N LEU A 65 18.14 5.09 -0.51
CA LEU A 65 18.44 6.36 -1.18
C LEU A 65 17.63 6.41 -2.47
N LEU A 66 16.52 7.16 -2.44
CA LEU A 66 15.70 7.35 -3.62
C LEU A 66 16.39 8.25 -4.64
N THR A 67 16.29 7.83 -5.89
CA THR A 67 16.57 8.67 -7.04
C THR A 67 15.35 9.48 -7.43
N TRP A 68 15.51 10.49 -8.28
CA TRP A 68 14.37 11.26 -8.77
C TRP A 68 13.42 10.38 -9.60
N HIS A 69 13.95 9.38 -10.31
CA HIS A 69 13.14 8.34 -10.97
C HIS A 69 12.30 7.53 -9.98
N ASP A 70 12.90 7.07 -8.88
CA ASP A 70 12.17 6.29 -7.88
C ASP A 70 11.09 7.13 -7.21
N ALA A 71 11.43 8.36 -6.83
CA ALA A 71 10.50 9.30 -6.22
C ALA A 71 9.31 9.61 -7.14
N LEU A 72 9.56 9.84 -8.43
CA LEU A 72 8.50 10.04 -9.43
C LEU A 72 7.59 8.81 -9.55
N TRP A 73 8.16 7.61 -9.63
CA TRP A 73 7.39 6.38 -9.76
C TRP A 73 6.42 6.18 -8.58
N GLY A 74 6.89 6.43 -7.37
CA GLY A 74 6.08 6.34 -6.15
C GLY A 74 5.02 7.44 -6.09
N TYR A 75 5.37 8.67 -6.48
CA TYR A 75 4.48 9.82 -6.43
C TYR A 75 3.29 9.64 -7.39
N GLU A 76 3.53 9.17 -8.62
CA GLU A 76 2.48 8.90 -9.61
C GLU A 76 1.52 7.79 -9.17
N ARG A 77 1.97 6.89 -8.29
CA ARG A 77 1.19 5.81 -7.68
C ARG A 77 0.66 6.13 -6.29
N GLN A 78 0.83 7.38 -5.83
CA GLN A 78 0.35 7.86 -4.53
C GLN A 78 0.93 7.09 -3.32
N LEU A 79 2.11 6.48 -3.48
CA LEU A 79 2.84 5.78 -2.41
C LEU A 79 3.66 6.74 -1.53
N ILE A 80 3.93 7.94 -2.05
CA ILE A 80 4.65 9.02 -1.39
C ILE A 80 3.94 10.35 -1.64
N GLY A 81 3.84 11.18 -0.61
CA GLY A 81 3.13 12.45 -0.67
C GLY A 81 4.00 13.61 -1.18
N TRP A 82 3.36 14.71 -1.55
CA TRP A 82 4.05 15.94 -1.97
C TRP A 82 5.03 16.46 -0.90
N LEU A 83 4.67 16.34 0.38
CA LEU A 83 5.51 16.79 1.49
C LEU A 83 6.80 15.96 1.59
N ASP A 84 6.70 14.67 1.32
CA ASP A 84 7.86 13.78 1.35
C ASP A 84 8.80 14.04 0.16
N ILE A 85 8.25 14.44 -1.00
CA ILE A 85 9.04 14.90 -2.15
C ILE A 85 9.80 16.21 -1.83
N VAL A 86 9.15 17.14 -1.13
CA VAL A 86 9.80 18.37 -0.64
C VAL A 86 10.93 18.02 0.33
N ASN A 87 10.67 17.14 1.29
CA ASN A 87 11.69 16.67 2.24
C ASN A 87 12.86 15.96 1.53
N LEU A 88 12.60 15.22 0.45
CA LEU A 88 13.64 14.61 -0.38
C LEU A 88 14.53 15.66 -1.05
N ALA A 89 13.95 16.73 -1.60
CA ALA A 89 14.73 17.84 -2.14
C ALA A 89 15.58 18.51 -1.05
N GLU A 90 14.99 18.79 0.11
CA GLU A 90 15.73 19.36 1.25
C GLU A 90 16.92 18.48 1.66
N ASP A 91 16.74 17.15 1.70
CA ASP A 91 17.81 16.22 2.03
C ASP A 91 18.94 16.23 0.98
N GLN A 92 18.63 16.33 -0.31
CA GLN A 92 19.63 16.43 -1.38
C GLN A 92 20.41 17.75 -1.30
N LEU A 93 19.72 18.86 -1.01
CA LEU A 93 20.37 20.16 -0.78
C LEU A 93 21.26 20.13 0.46
N CYS A 94 20.81 19.50 1.55
CA CYS A 94 21.62 19.29 2.76
C CYS A 94 22.84 18.40 2.50
N ALA A 95 22.75 17.46 1.55
CA ALA A 95 23.85 16.63 1.10
C ALA A 95 24.83 17.36 0.15
N GLY A 96 24.55 18.61 -0.22
CA GLY A 96 25.43 19.47 -1.00
C GLY A 96 25.06 19.62 -2.47
N SER A 97 23.87 19.17 -2.89
CA SER A 97 23.37 19.44 -4.24
C SER A 97 23.12 20.94 -4.45
N ASP A 98 23.46 21.44 -5.63
CA ASP A 98 23.23 22.82 -6.07
C ASP A 98 22.24 22.91 -7.24
N ASN A 99 21.52 21.81 -7.52
CA ASN A 99 20.58 21.72 -8.62
C ASN A 99 19.43 22.73 -8.45
N PRO A 100 19.25 23.69 -9.40
CA PRO A 100 18.22 24.72 -9.29
C PRO A 100 16.80 24.17 -9.16
N LEU A 101 16.51 23.01 -9.76
CA LEU A 101 15.19 22.39 -9.68
C LEU A 101 14.92 21.80 -8.29
N GLU A 102 15.94 21.38 -7.55
CA GLU A 102 15.80 20.88 -6.17
C GLU A 102 15.54 22.04 -5.22
N ILE A 103 16.21 23.19 -5.44
CA ILE A 103 15.93 24.45 -4.73
C ILE A 103 14.49 24.87 -4.97
N GLU A 104 14.03 24.90 -6.22
CA GLU A 104 12.64 25.20 -6.56
C GLU A 104 11.69 24.24 -5.85
N LEU A 105 11.93 22.92 -5.95
CA LEU A 105 11.07 21.89 -5.36
C LEU A 105 10.94 22.02 -3.84
N SER A 106 12.04 22.32 -3.13
CA SER A 106 12.05 22.52 -1.68
C SER A 106 11.20 23.72 -1.22
N GLY A 107 10.97 24.69 -2.09
CA GLY A 107 10.19 25.89 -1.79
C GLY A 107 8.68 25.74 -2.00
N LEU A 108 8.22 24.64 -2.60
CA LEU A 108 6.82 24.47 -3.01
C LEU A 108 5.92 24.01 -1.86
N GLY A 109 4.71 24.57 -1.83
CA GLY A 109 3.70 24.25 -0.84
C GLY A 109 2.59 23.33 -1.34
N LYS A 110 1.69 22.95 -0.42
CA LYS A 110 0.50 22.11 -0.71
C LYS A 110 -0.41 22.68 -1.81
N SER A 111 -0.47 23.99 -1.98
CA SER A 111 -1.27 24.64 -3.02
C SER A 111 -0.69 24.46 -4.43
N GLU A 112 0.54 23.98 -4.54
CA GLU A 112 1.32 23.92 -5.77
C GLU A 112 1.61 22.47 -6.18
N THR A 113 0.74 21.53 -5.81
CA THR A 113 0.90 20.10 -6.10
C THR A 113 1.10 19.79 -7.58
N GLN A 114 0.46 20.54 -8.48
CA GLN A 114 0.70 20.40 -9.91
C GLN A 114 2.16 20.74 -10.28
N LEU A 115 2.69 21.84 -9.75
CA LEU A 115 4.06 22.27 -10.00
C LEU A 115 5.08 21.29 -9.41
N ILE A 116 4.79 20.72 -8.23
CA ILE A 116 5.59 19.64 -7.64
C ILE A 116 5.73 18.48 -8.62
N GLY A 117 4.62 17.99 -9.19
CA GLY A 117 4.66 16.91 -10.17
C GLY A 117 5.41 17.28 -11.46
N GLU A 118 5.29 18.52 -11.93
CA GLU A 118 6.00 19.01 -13.12
C GLU A 118 7.51 19.11 -12.88
N THR A 119 7.93 19.68 -11.76
CA THR A 119 9.34 19.82 -11.38
C THR A 119 9.97 18.47 -11.09
N LEU A 120 9.25 17.55 -10.44
CA LEU A 120 9.70 16.17 -10.22
C LEU A 120 9.93 15.42 -11.53
N ARG A 121 9.04 15.57 -12.53
CA ARG A 121 9.25 14.98 -13.86
C ARG A 121 10.48 15.56 -14.57
N LYS A 122 10.72 16.87 -14.45
CA LYS A 122 11.94 17.48 -15.01
C LYS A 122 13.19 16.91 -14.35
N LEU A 123 13.20 16.80 -13.02
CA LEU A 123 14.30 16.22 -12.25
C LEU A 123 14.60 14.77 -12.66
N ALA A 124 13.56 13.93 -12.74
CA ALA A 124 13.72 12.55 -13.19
C ALA A 124 14.30 12.50 -14.62
N ASN A 125 13.82 13.33 -15.55
CA ASN A 125 14.30 13.32 -16.94
C ASN A 125 15.77 13.76 -17.11
N ILE A 126 16.30 14.62 -16.23
CA ILE A 126 17.70 15.06 -16.30
C ILE A 126 18.64 14.16 -15.50
N GLU A 127 18.10 13.38 -14.56
CA GLU A 127 18.89 12.43 -13.79
C GLU A 127 19.45 11.36 -14.76
N PRO A 128 20.74 11.01 -14.66
CA PRO A 128 21.31 9.96 -15.49
C PRO A 128 20.50 8.67 -15.33
N SER A 129 20.16 8.03 -16.46
CA SER A 129 19.59 6.69 -16.44
C SER A 129 20.64 5.70 -15.96
N GLU A 130 20.68 5.48 -14.65
CA GLU A 130 21.48 4.42 -14.06
C GLU A 130 20.80 3.08 -14.32
N LYS A 131 21.56 2.09 -14.79
CA LYS A 131 21.13 0.68 -14.78
C LYS A 131 21.17 0.20 -13.33
N GLY A 132 20.10 0.49 -12.60
CA GLY A 132 19.90 0.09 -11.20
C GLY A 132 18.77 -0.91 -11.04
N ILE A 133 18.38 -1.09 -9.77
CA ILE A 133 17.16 -1.81 -9.39
C ILE A 133 15.96 -1.04 -9.94
N ASP A 134 14.97 -1.77 -10.47
CA ASP A 134 13.71 -1.19 -10.94
C ASP A 134 12.98 -0.45 -9.80
N SER A 135 12.45 0.74 -10.08
CA SER A 135 11.76 1.56 -9.08
C SER A 135 10.56 0.83 -8.47
N GLY A 136 9.83 0.04 -9.27
CA GLY A 136 8.72 -0.78 -8.77
C GLY A 136 9.16 -1.79 -7.73
N LYS A 137 10.31 -2.45 -7.91
CA LYS A 137 10.87 -3.36 -6.90
C LYS A 137 11.25 -2.65 -5.61
N ILE A 138 11.79 -1.43 -5.70
CA ILE A 138 12.12 -0.61 -4.53
C ILE A 138 10.87 -0.30 -3.73
N TRP A 139 9.81 0.16 -4.40
CA TRP A 139 8.55 0.48 -3.74
C TRP A 139 7.85 -0.76 -3.18
N LEU A 140 7.92 -1.90 -3.88
CA LEU A 140 7.42 -3.16 -3.38
C LEU A 140 8.14 -3.56 -2.08
N PHE A 141 9.47 -3.47 -2.08
CA PHE A 141 10.28 -3.69 -0.89
C PHE A 141 9.89 -2.74 0.26
N LEU A 142 9.76 -1.44 0.00
CA LEU A 142 9.41 -0.45 1.02
C LEU A 142 8.04 -0.73 1.66
N GLN A 143 7.02 -1.02 0.85
CA GLN A 143 5.68 -1.36 1.33
C GLN A 143 5.71 -2.62 2.21
N LEU A 144 6.39 -3.68 1.73
CA LEU A 144 6.51 -4.93 2.46
C LEU A 144 7.36 -4.80 3.73
N ALA A 145 8.42 -3.99 3.72
CA ALA A 145 9.27 -3.76 4.88
C ALA A 145 8.51 -2.97 5.96
N TRP A 146 7.76 -1.94 5.56
CA TRP A 146 6.93 -1.16 6.46
C TRP A 146 5.81 -2.00 7.07
N LEU A 147 5.10 -2.76 6.24
CA LEU A 147 4.06 -3.66 6.71
C LEU A 147 4.63 -4.73 7.66
N PHE A 148 5.78 -5.31 7.34
CA PHE A 148 6.42 -6.30 8.20
C PHE A 148 6.79 -5.72 9.57
N LYS A 149 7.35 -4.50 9.60
CA LYS A 149 7.70 -3.80 10.86
C LYS A 149 6.47 -3.64 11.77
N ASN A 150 5.31 -3.35 11.20
CA ASN A 150 4.08 -3.08 11.94
C ASN A 150 3.11 -4.28 11.99
N ARG A 151 3.52 -5.46 11.52
CA ARG A 151 2.64 -6.63 11.32
C ARG A 151 1.88 -7.10 12.56
N THR A 152 2.39 -6.81 13.76
CA THR A 152 1.74 -7.17 15.03
C THR A 152 0.54 -6.28 15.35
N ASP A 153 0.49 -5.08 14.77
CA ASP A 153 -0.58 -4.10 14.96
C ASP A 153 -1.62 -4.16 13.83
N VAL A 154 -1.40 -5.02 12.83
CA VAL A 154 -2.28 -5.25 11.68
C VAL A 154 -3.08 -6.53 11.90
N ILE A 155 -4.40 -6.44 11.72
CA ILE A 155 -5.34 -7.54 11.97
C ILE A 155 -5.01 -8.77 11.12
N ASP A 156 -4.70 -8.57 9.83
CA ASP A 156 -4.33 -9.64 8.90
C ASP A 156 -3.16 -9.19 8.01
N ALA A 157 -1.95 -9.23 8.55
CA ALA A 157 -0.75 -8.80 7.82
C ALA A 157 -0.50 -9.61 6.53
N LEU A 158 -0.82 -10.91 6.50
CA LEU A 158 -0.70 -11.73 5.29
C LEU A 158 -1.80 -11.40 4.27
N GLY A 159 -2.97 -10.94 4.72
CA GLY A 159 -3.99 -10.37 3.83
C GLY A 159 -3.55 -9.05 3.20
N GLU A 160 -2.86 -8.19 3.94
CA GLU A 160 -2.29 -6.97 3.36
C GLU A 160 -1.18 -7.26 2.35
N VAL A 161 -0.39 -8.34 2.54
CA VAL A 161 0.54 -8.82 1.52
C VAL A 161 -0.19 -9.20 0.23
N GLU A 162 -1.36 -9.84 0.31
CA GLU A 162 -2.16 -10.20 -0.87
C GLU A 162 -2.66 -8.96 -1.62
N THR A 163 -3.04 -7.91 -0.89
CA THR A 163 -3.41 -6.61 -1.48
C THR A 163 -2.21 -6.00 -2.21
N ILE A 164 -1.04 -5.93 -1.56
CA ILE A 164 0.19 -5.41 -2.18
C ILE A 164 0.56 -6.24 -3.42
N TYR A 165 0.44 -7.56 -3.37
CA TYR A 165 0.71 -8.45 -4.49
C TYR A 165 -0.17 -8.12 -5.71
N ALA A 166 -1.46 -7.85 -5.50
CA ALA A 166 -2.36 -7.44 -6.57
C ALA A 166 -2.07 -6.01 -7.08
N ASP A 167 -1.79 -5.06 -6.18
CA ASP A 167 -1.52 -3.66 -6.51
C ASP A 167 -0.21 -3.47 -7.31
N PHE A 168 0.74 -4.39 -7.18
CA PHE A 168 2.00 -4.41 -7.93
C PHE A 168 1.98 -5.35 -9.15
N ASP A 169 0.79 -5.71 -9.64
CA ASP A 169 0.59 -6.55 -10.82
C ASP A 169 1.17 -7.98 -10.70
N TYR A 170 1.00 -8.59 -9.53
CA TYR A 170 1.35 -9.99 -9.25
C TYR A 170 2.85 -10.32 -9.46
N PRO A 171 3.78 -9.67 -8.75
CA PRO A 171 5.21 -9.91 -8.91
C PRO A 171 5.64 -11.31 -8.42
N LEU A 172 6.24 -12.10 -9.31
CA LEU A 172 6.72 -13.47 -9.05
C LEU A 172 7.59 -13.59 -7.79
N GLU A 173 8.36 -12.55 -7.48
CA GLU A 173 9.35 -12.50 -6.40
C GLU A 173 8.75 -12.69 -5.01
N ILE A 174 7.45 -12.43 -4.84
CA ILE A 174 6.78 -12.53 -3.53
C ILE A 174 5.75 -13.67 -3.46
N GLU A 175 5.50 -14.39 -4.55
CA GLU A 175 4.52 -15.49 -4.62
C GLU A 175 4.72 -16.50 -3.48
N GLY A 176 5.97 -16.75 -3.10
CA GLY A 176 6.33 -17.71 -2.07
C GLY A 176 5.72 -17.44 -0.69
N PHE A 177 5.25 -16.22 -0.42
CA PHE A 177 4.60 -15.86 0.84
C PHE A 177 3.18 -15.26 0.68
N VAL A 178 2.54 -15.48 -0.47
CA VAL A 178 1.11 -15.15 -0.72
C VAL A 178 0.25 -16.39 -0.43
N ARG A 179 -0.78 -16.30 0.45
CA ARG A 179 -1.45 -17.50 1.00
C ARG A 179 -2.19 -18.34 -0.04
N TYR A 180 -2.77 -17.69 -1.05
CA TYR A 180 -3.52 -18.39 -2.09
C TYR A 180 -2.64 -18.95 -3.21
N MET A 181 -1.35 -18.61 -3.23
CA MET A 181 -0.43 -19.12 -4.24
C MET A 181 -0.06 -20.58 -3.95
N PRO A 182 -0.01 -21.44 -4.98
CA PRO A 182 0.39 -22.82 -4.80
C PRO A 182 1.83 -22.88 -4.30
N VAL A 183 2.10 -23.86 -3.46
CA VAL A 183 3.46 -24.14 -3.01
C VAL A 183 4.24 -24.77 -4.16
N THR A 184 5.41 -24.20 -4.47
CA THR A 184 6.28 -24.60 -5.58
C THR A 184 7.52 -25.40 -5.13
N ASP A 185 7.73 -25.53 -3.83
CA ASP A 185 8.78 -26.37 -3.24
C ASP A 185 8.19 -27.70 -2.73
N ASP A 186 9.04 -28.60 -2.21
CA ASP A 186 8.64 -29.94 -1.74
C ASP A 186 7.81 -29.93 -0.43
N TYR A 187 7.30 -28.76 -0.01
CA TYR A 187 6.49 -28.61 1.19
C TYR A 187 5.00 -28.89 0.90
N ASP A 188 4.39 -29.80 1.66
CA ASP A 188 2.95 -30.10 1.58
C ASP A 188 2.18 -29.41 2.71
N PRO A 189 1.43 -28.32 2.45
CA PRO A 189 0.66 -27.60 3.47
C PRO A 189 -0.37 -28.45 4.22
N SER A 190 -0.83 -29.55 3.62
CA SER A 190 -1.85 -30.43 4.21
C SER A 190 -1.32 -31.29 5.36
N GLN A 191 0.01 -31.45 5.46
CA GLN A 191 0.67 -32.17 6.55
C GLN A 191 0.99 -31.28 7.76
N HIS A 192 0.64 -30.00 7.72
CA HIS A 192 1.03 -29.00 8.70
C HIS A 192 -0.17 -28.29 9.33
N SER A 193 0.01 -27.82 10.56
CA SER A 193 -0.99 -26.98 11.22
C SER A 193 -1.13 -25.63 10.50
N ARG A 194 -2.23 -24.93 10.75
CA ARG A 194 -2.42 -23.57 10.22
C ARG A 194 -1.30 -22.63 10.69
N GLU A 195 -0.93 -22.70 11.96
CA GLU A 195 0.09 -21.86 12.57
C GLU A 195 1.49 -22.16 12.02
N GLU A 196 1.78 -23.42 11.69
CA GLU A 196 3.03 -23.80 11.03
C GLU A 196 3.11 -23.25 9.60
N ASN A 197 2.01 -23.36 8.86
CA ASN A 197 1.88 -22.79 7.52
C ASN A 197 2.06 -21.26 7.53
N GLU A 198 1.39 -20.56 8.45
CA GLU A 198 1.54 -19.09 8.60
C GLU A 198 2.97 -18.71 8.97
N ARG A 199 3.61 -19.42 9.91
CA ARG A 199 5.01 -19.19 10.29
C ARG A 199 5.96 -19.34 9.11
N ARG A 200 5.74 -20.34 8.25
CA ARG A 200 6.52 -20.52 7.02
C ARG A 200 6.41 -19.31 6.09
N LEU A 201 5.19 -18.77 5.89
CA LEU A 201 4.99 -17.58 5.05
C LEU A 201 5.70 -16.36 5.62
N PHE A 202 5.61 -16.13 6.94
CA PHE A 202 6.37 -15.05 7.60
C PHE A 202 7.88 -15.24 7.45
N SER A 203 8.39 -16.47 7.53
CA SER A 203 9.81 -16.76 7.30
C SER A 203 10.25 -16.42 5.88
N LYS A 204 9.44 -16.77 4.88
CA LYS A 204 9.72 -16.44 3.47
C LYS A 204 9.67 -14.93 3.21
N TRP A 205 8.72 -14.23 3.81
CA TRP A 205 8.65 -12.77 3.75
C TRP A 205 9.87 -12.12 4.40
N GLN A 206 10.27 -12.56 5.60
CA GLN A 206 11.49 -12.09 6.26
C GLN A 206 12.74 -12.34 5.39
N GLN A 207 12.82 -13.48 4.71
CA GLN A 207 13.91 -13.79 3.79
C GLN A 207 13.96 -12.80 2.61
N TYR A 208 12.83 -12.54 1.95
CA TYR A 208 12.73 -11.54 0.89
C TYR A 208 13.24 -10.16 1.35
N LEU A 209 12.87 -9.72 2.56
CA LEU A 209 13.34 -8.44 3.11
C LEU A 209 14.85 -8.42 3.39
N ASN A 210 15.41 -9.54 3.83
CA ASN A 210 16.86 -9.64 4.07
C ASN A 210 17.63 -9.56 2.73
N GLU A 211 17.14 -10.26 1.70
CA GLU A 211 17.72 -10.24 0.35
C GLU A 211 17.62 -8.84 -0.27
N GLY A 212 16.45 -8.20 -0.19
CA GLY A 212 16.22 -6.84 -0.69
C GLY A 212 17.09 -5.79 0.00
N ASN A 213 17.29 -5.86 1.31
CA ASN A 213 18.21 -4.98 2.03
C ASN A 213 19.66 -5.11 1.52
N CYS A 214 20.10 -6.34 1.24
CA CYS A 214 21.44 -6.56 0.69
C CYS A 214 21.58 -6.05 -0.76
N GLU A 215 20.53 -6.12 -1.57
CA GLU A 215 20.55 -5.62 -2.95
C GLU A 215 20.50 -4.09 -2.98
N ILE A 216 19.57 -3.48 -2.25
CA ILE A 216 19.40 -2.03 -2.19
C ILE A 216 20.62 -1.35 -1.52
N GLY A 217 21.18 -1.96 -0.47
CA GLY A 217 22.39 -1.47 0.18
C GLY A 217 23.63 -1.42 -0.72
N LYS A 218 23.68 -2.20 -1.81
CA LYS A 218 24.76 -2.11 -2.80
C LYS A 218 24.66 -0.82 -3.63
N ARG A 219 23.44 -0.33 -3.90
CA ARG A 219 23.20 0.90 -4.65
C ARG A 219 23.73 2.14 -3.92
N SER A 220 23.57 2.21 -2.60
CA SER A 220 24.03 3.34 -1.80
C SER A 220 25.55 3.45 -1.68
N THR A 221 26.28 2.35 -1.94
CA THR A 221 27.76 2.33 -1.90
C THR A 221 28.37 2.80 -3.22
N GLN A 222 27.64 2.74 -4.34
CA GLN A 222 28.14 3.13 -5.66
C GLN A 222 28.03 4.64 -5.96
N ARG A 223 27.31 5.41 -5.13
CA ARG A 223 27.14 6.87 -5.28
C ARG A 223 28.06 7.72 -4.39
N LYS A 224 28.99 7.11 -3.66
CA LYS A 224 30.05 7.82 -2.89
C LYS A 224 31.35 7.81 -3.67
#